data_AF-A0A7C6Y6B0-F1
#
_entry.id   AF-A0A7C6Y6B0-F1
#
_cell.length_a   1.000
_cell.length_b   1.000
_cell.length_c   1.000
_cell.angle_alpha   90.00
_cell.angle_beta   90.00
_cell.angle_gamma   90.00
#
_symmetry.space_group_name_H-M   'P 1'
#
loop_
_entity.id
_entity.type
_entity.pdbx_description
1 polymer ?
#
loop_
_entity_poly.entity_id
_entity_poly.type
_entity_poly.pdbx_seq_one_letter_code
_entity_poly.pdbx_strand_id
1 'polypeptide(L)' 'MCPFGTFAHTVRYRETLWMIARQYNTTVDAIMAANPGIDPYNLRIGQIVCVPMVNTFGR' A
#
# COMPACT_ATOMS: atom_id res chain seq x y z
N MET A 1 7.85 -5.88 9.11
CA MET A 1 8.49 -6.26 7.84
C MET A 1 7.40 -6.52 6.81
N CYS A 2 7.60 -6.12 5.56
CA CYS A 2 6.60 -6.34 4.53
C CYS A 2 6.66 -7.77 3.99
N PRO A 3 5.51 -8.41 3.68
CA PRO A 3 5.47 -9.77 3.15
C PRO A 3 6.10 -9.86 1.75
N PHE A 4 6.47 -11.08 1.34
CA PHE A 4 6.99 -11.35 0.00
C PHE A 4 6.01 -10.86 -1.08
N GLY A 5 6.54 -10.30 -2.17
CA GLY A 5 5.72 -9.70 -3.23
C GLY A 5 5.22 -8.28 -2.93
N THR A 6 5.64 -7.68 -1.82
CA THR A 6 5.34 -6.29 -1.45
C THR A 6 6.62 -5.51 -1.13
N PHE A 7 6.55 -4.18 -1.12
CA PHE A 7 7.63 -3.31 -0.67
C PHE A 7 7.11 -2.24 0.29
N ALA A 8 8.01 -1.68 1.10
CA ALA A 8 7.67 -0.65 2.07
C ALA A 8 7.54 0.73 1.41
N HIS A 9 6.40 1.37 1.58
CA HIS A 9 6.17 2.78 1.25
C HIS A 9 5.95 3.56 2.55
N THR A 10 6.68 4.66 2.71
CA THR A 10 6.52 5.57 3.85
C THR A 10 5.53 6.67 3.51
N VAL A 11 4.41 6.72 4.23
CA VAL A 11 3.32 7.68 4.03
C VAL A 11 3.81 9.11 4.20
N ARG A 12 3.49 9.94 3.22
CA ARG A 12 3.77 11.39 3.17
C ARG A 12 2.54 12.19 3.56
N TYR A 13 2.74 13.50 3.74
CA TYR A 13 1.68 14.42 4.10
C TYR A 13 0.50 14.36 3.11
N ARG A 14 -0.71 14.11 3.65
CA ARG A 14 -1.99 14.05 2.93
C ARG A 14 -2.14 12.90 1.92
N GLU A 15 -1.28 11.89 1.96
CA GLU A 15 -1.51 10.68 1.18
C GLU A 15 -2.67 9.85 1.73
N THR A 16 -3.38 9.19 0.82
CA THR A 16 -4.42 8.20 1.13
C THR A 16 -4.03 6.87 0.51
N LEU A 17 -4.62 5.75 0.98
CA LEU A 17 -4.39 4.45 0.34
C LEU A 17 -4.74 4.46 -1.15
N TRP A 18 -5.73 5.27 -1.56
CA TRP A 18 -6.08 5.43 -2.97
C TRP A 18 -4.97 6.09 -3.78
N MET A 19 -4.33 7.14 -3.25
CA MET A 19 -3.20 7.80 -3.92
C MET A 19 -2.02 6.83 -4.06
N ILE A 20 -1.71 6.08 -3.01
CA ILE A 20 -0.64 5.07 -2.98
C ILE A 20 -0.96 3.95 -3.99
N ALA A 21 -2.18 3.41 -3.98
CA ALA A 21 -2.64 2.39 -4.92
C ALA A 21 -2.46 2.83 -6.37
N ARG A 22 -2.91 4.06 -6.68
CA ARG A 22 -2.80 4.65 -8.01
C ARG A 22 -1.34 4.87 -8.42
N GLN A 23 -0.49 5.33 -7.52
CA GLN A 23 0.94 5.55 -7.79
C GLN A 23 1.65 4.27 -8.21
N TYR A 24 1.32 3.15 -7.57
CA TYR A 24 1.97 1.87 -7.78
C TYR A 24 1.16 0.90 -8.64
N ASN A 25 0.11 1.39 -9.30
CA ASN A 25 -0.75 0.63 -10.20
C ASN A 25 -1.37 -0.63 -9.55
N THR A 26 -1.64 -0.57 -8.24
CA THR A 26 -2.30 -1.63 -7.46
C THR A 26 -3.69 -1.18 -7.00
N THR A 27 -4.37 -1.98 -6.18
CA THR A 27 -5.70 -1.63 -5.62
C THR A 27 -5.61 -1.36 -4.12
N VAL A 28 -6.56 -0.56 -3.60
CA VAL A 28 -6.67 -0.31 -2.16
C VAL A 28 -6.90 -1.63 -1.41
N ASP A 29 -7.73 -2.53 -1.97
CA ASP A 29 -7.99 -3.86 -1.38
C ASP A 29 -6.73 -4.70 -1.27
N ALA A 30 -5.87 -4.70 -2.30
CA ALA A 30 -4.61 -5.43 -2.27
C ALA A 30 -3.65 -4.85 -1.23
N ILE A 31 -3.62 -3.53 -1.06
CA ILE A 31 -2.85 -2.88 0.00
C ILE A 31 -3.42 -3.26 1.38
N MET A 32 -4.73 -3.20 1.58
CA MET A 32 -5.34 -3.56 2.87
C MET A 32 -5.11 -5.03 3.23
N ALA A 33 -5.19 -5.94 2.26
CA ALA A 33 -4.89 -7.35 2.46
C ALA A 33 -3.44 -7.59 2.90
N ALA A 34 -2.49 -6.80 2.38
CA ALA A 34 -1.07 -6.86 2.78
C ALA A 34 -0.78 -6.21 4.14
N ASN A 35 -1.72 -5.44 4.71
CA ASN A 35 -1.53 -4.70 5.96
C ASN A 35 -2.70 -4.94 6.93
N PRO A 36 -2.79 -6.12 7.57
CA PRO A 36 -3.84 -6.41 8.54
C PRO A 36 -3.91 -5.36 9.66
N GLY A 37 -5.10 -4.80 9.88
CA GLY A 37 -5.34 -3.78 10.91
C GLY A 37 -4.99 -2.34 10.50
N ILE A 38 -4.63 -2.09 9.23
CA ILE A 38 -4.50 -0.73 8.73
C ILE A 38 -5.86 -0.02 8.71
N ASP A 39 -5.89 1.22 9.18
CA ASP A 39 -7.07 2.09 9.06
C ASP A 39 -6.87 3.03 7.85
N PRO A 40 -7.65 2.86 6.76
CA PRO A 40 -7.52 3.69 5.56
C PRO A 40 -7.87 5.16 5.78
N TYR A 41 -8.61 5.48 6.85
CA TYR A 41 -9.05 6.83 7.19
C TYR A 41 -8.13 7.53 8.20
N ASN A 42 -7.14 6.81 8.75
CA ASN A 42 -6.25 7.31 9.80
C ASN A 42 -4.77 7.00 9.51
N LEU A 43 -4.34 7.24 8.27
CA LEU A 43 -2.93 7.11 7.90
C LEU A 43 -2.08 8.22 8.54
N ARG A 44 -0.96 7.84 9.14
CA ARG A 44 -0.04 8.77 9.80
C ARG A 44 1.18 9.04 8.93
N ILE A 45 1.66 10.27 8.93
CA ILE A 45 2.93 10.63 8.27
C ILE A 45 4.05 9.79 8.87
N GLY A 46 4.90 9.20 8.03
CA GLY A 46 5.97 8.31 8.46
C GLY A 46 5.53 6.85 8.70
N GLN A 47 4.23 6.55 8.64
CA GLN A 47 3.74 5.18 8.72
C GLN A 47 4.24 4.37 7.52
N ILE A 48 4.63 3.12 7.76
CA ILE A 48 5.00 2.18 6.70
C ILE A 48 3.74 1.45 6.23
N VAL A 49 3.51 1.46 4.92
CA VAL A 49 2.49 0.69 4.23
C VAL A 49 3.17 -0.28 3.28
N CYS A 50 2.84 -1.56 3.38
CA CYS A 50 3.34 -2.59 2.47
C CYS A 50 2.51 -2.58 1.19
N VAL A 51 3.13 -2.24 0.06
CA VAL A 51 2.46 -2.09 -1.24
C VAL A 51 2.76 -3.30 -2.12
N PRO A 52 1.75 -4.02 -2.62
CA PRO A 52 1.96 -5.13 -3.56
C PRO A 52 2.58 -4.68 -4.87
N MET A 53 3.55 -5.46 -5.35
CA MET A 53 4.08 -5.30 -6.71
C MET A 53 3.04 -5.81 -7.70
N VAL A 54 2.78 -5.03 -8.75
CA VAL A 54 1.95 -5.51 -9.86
C VAL A 54 2.75 -6.57 -10.61
N ASN A 55 2.39 -7.83 -10.43
CA ASN A 55 2.98 -8.91 -11.20
C ASN A 55 2.35 -8.89 -12.60
N THR A 56 3.01 -8.26 -13.57
CA THR A 56 2.57 -8.19 -14.97
C THR A 56 2.59 -9.54 -15.69
N PHE A 57 3.04 -10.61 -15.04
CA PHE A 57 3.13 -11.97 -15.62
C PHE A 57 1.78 -12.70 -15.78
N GLY A 58 0.63 -12.01 -15.61
CA GLY A 58 -0.70 -12.63 -15.67
C GLY A 58 -1.76 -11.82 -16.42
N ARG A 59 -1.37 -10.89 -17.31
CA ARG A 59 -2.28 -10.31 -18.31
C ARG A 59 -1.89 -10.77 -19.71
#